data_AF-A0AA97DGB1-F1
#
_entry.id   AF-A0AA97DGB1-F1
#
_cell.length_a   1.000
_cell.length_b   1.000
_cell.length_c   1.000
_cell.angle_alpha   90.00
_cell.angle_beta   90.00
_cell.angle_gamma   90.00
#
_symmetry.space_group_name_H-M   'P 1'
#
loop_
_entity.id
_entity.type
_entity.pdbx_description
1 polymer ?
#
loop_
_entity_poly.entity_id
_entity_poly.type
_entity_poly.pdbx_seq_one_letter_code
_entity_poly.pdbx_strand_id
1 'polypeptide(L)'
;MKKAVYFLVLFLLMNSCSVSKKPIFMKVDQVEIVSATSDTLRLKAAAFFKNPNTIGGTISSDEILVFMNGEPIGTVSVAPFKVPAKEKFLVPLSAVIPTKRILENNTNGILGGLINSFLKKSIQVQFKGNLKYKFFGFSTTFPVDKITEIKL
;
A
#
# COMPACT_ATOMS: atom_id res chain seq x y z
N MET A 1 -5.36 51.10 -13.72
CA MET A 1 -4.58 50.06 -14.45
C MET A 1 -3.55 49.32 -13.57
N LYS A 2 -2.84 49.98 -12.64
CA LYS A 2 -1.84 49.32 -11.76
C LYS A 2 -2.41 48.16 -10.89
N LYS A 3 -3.65 48.28 -10.39
CA LYS A 3 -4.32 47.24 -9.58
C LYS A 3 -4.63 45.94 -10.33
N ALA A 4 -4.93 46.03 -11.64
CA ALA A 4 -5.19 44.86 -12.48
C ALA A 4 -3.91 44.06 -12.74
N VAL A 5 -2.76 44.75 -12.86
CA VAL A 5 -1.44 44.11 -13.01
C VAL A 5 -1.08 43.33 -11.75
N TYR A 6 -1.32 43.87 -10.55
CA TYR A 6 -1.09 43.12 -9.30
C TYR A 6 -1.95 41.87 -9.19
N PHE A 7 -3.21 41.93 -9.64
CA PHE A 7 -4.11 40.77 -9.67
C PHE A 7 -3.66 39.71 -10.68
N LEU A 8 -3.18 40.14 -11.85
CA LEU A 8 -2.65 39.25 -12.89
C LEU A 8 -1.37 38.55 -12.45
N VAL A 9 -0.46 39.27 -11.79
CA VAL A 9 0.77 38.71 -11.20
C VAL A 9 0.43 37.71 -10.10
N LEU A 10 -0.54 38.02 -9.24
CA LEU A 10 -1.01 37.10 -8.19
C LEU A 10 -1.63 35.82 -8.78
N PHE A 11 -2.41 35.94 -9.87
CA PHE A 11 -3.02 34.81 -10.55
C PHE A 11 -1.98 33.90 -11.25
N LEU A 12 -0.93 34.49 -11.83
CA LEU A 12 0.18 33.74 -12.44
C LEU A 12 0.96 32.90 -11.41
N LEU A 13 1.08 33.35 -10.17
CA LEU A 13 1.76 32.61 -9.10
C LEU A 13 0.98 31.36 -8.62
N MET A 14 -0.35 31.33 -8.80
CA MET A 14 -1.20 30.23 -8.34
C MET A 14 -1.17 28.98 -9.25
N ASN A 15 -0.64 29.09 -10.48
CA ASN A 15 -0.67 28.01 -11.47
C ASN A 15 0.53 27.04 -11.41
N SER A 16 1.48 27.23 -10.49
CA SER A 16 2.74 26.45 -10.45
C SER A 16 2.69 25.16 -9.62
N CYS A 17 1.58 24.87 -8.93
CA CYS A 17 1.46 23.65 -8.13
C CYS A 17 1.02 22.44 -8.98
N SER A 18 1.97 21.53 -9.25
CA SER A 18 1.71 20.24 -9.88
C SER A 18 1.40 19.18 -8.81
N VAL A 19 0.19 18.61 -8.84
CA VAL A 19 -0.32 17.65 -7.83
C VAL A 19 -0.65 16.28 -8.45
N SER A 20 -0.07 15.93 -9.61
CA SER A 20 -0.57 14.82 -10.42
C SER A 20 0.23 13.52 -10.32
N LYS A 21 1.35 13.47 -9.58
CA LYS A 21 2.25 12.31 -9.62
C LYS A 21 1.93 11.32 -8.50
N LYS A 22 1.89 10.03 -8.81
CA LYS A 22 1.74 8.97 -7.80
C LYS A 22 3.01 8.86 -6.94
N PRO A 23 2.90 8.55 -5.64
CA PRO A 23 4.07 8.20 -4.83
C PRO A 23 4.86 7.04 -5.45
N ILE A 24 6.19 7.12 -5.39
CA ILE A 24 7.08 6.12 -5.97
C ILE A 24 7.36 5.07 -4.88
N PHE A 25 6.98 3.82 -5.13
CA PHE A 25 7.32 2.69 -4.27
C PHE A 25 8.83 2.41 -4.32
N MET A 26 9.46 2.25 -3.16
CA MET A 26 10.89 1.95 -3.07
C MET A 26 11.13 0.51 -2.63
N LYS A 27 10.58 0.09 -1.49
CA LYS A 27 10.72 -1.27 -0.95
C LYS A 27 9.74 -1.54 0.19
N VAL A 28 9.61 -2.80 0.58
CA VAL A 28 9.10 -3.21 1.91
C VAL A 28 10.27 -3.75 2.71
N ASP A 29 10.34 -3.41 3.99
CA ASP A 29 11.39 -3.84 4.92
C ASP A 29 10.80 -3.95 6.33
N GLN A 30 11.63 -4.30 7.33
CA GLN A 30 11.26 -4.34 8.75
C GLN A 30 10.06 -5.26 9.01
N VAL A 31 10.08 -6.46 8.42
CA VAL A 31 9.03 -7.46 8.63
C VAL A 31 9.22 -8.11 9.99
N GLU A 32 8.23 -7.96 10.86
CA GLU A 32 8.26 -8.44 12.24
C GLU A 32 6.98 -9.20 12.59
N ILE A 33 7.12 -10.28 13.37
CA ILE A 33 5.97 -11.00 13.94
C ILE A 33 5.54 -10.28 15.21
N VAL A 34 4.30 -9.78 15.23
CA VAL A 34 3.73 -9.10 16.40
C VAL A 34 3.11 -10.12 17.36
N SER A 35 2.37 -11.09 16.80
CA SER A 35 1.76 -12.16 17.59
C SER A 35 1.50 -13.37 16.70
N ALA A 36 1.72 -14.56 17.26
CA ALA A 36 1.31 -15.83 16.66
C ALA A 36 0.43 -16.57 17.66
N THR A 37 -0.85 -16.71 17.34
CA THR A 37 -1.83 -17.47 18.13
C THR A 37 -2.28 -18.69 17.33
N SER A 38 -3.05 -19.58 17.94
CA SER A 38 -3.57 -20.77 17.27
C SER A 38 -4.49 -20.45 16.10
N ASP A 39 -5.10 -19.27 16.07
CA ASP A 39 -6.09 -18.81 15.09
C ASP A 39 -5.56 -17.72 14.13
N THR A 40 -4.58 -16.90 14.55
CA THR A 40 -4.10 -15.77 13.75
C THR A 40 -2.59 -15.54 13.88
N LEU A 41 -1.96 -15.18 12.76
CA LEU A 41 -0.61 -14.64 12.69
C LEU A 41 -0.72 -13.15 12.34
N ARG A 42 -0.14 -12.28 13.17
CA ARG A 42 -0.09 -10.83 12.95
C ARG A 42 1.34 -10.40 12.66
N LEU A 43 1.52 -9.71 11.55
CA LEU A 43 2.80 -9.19 11.11
C LEU A 43 2.76 -7.66 11.04
N LYS A 44 3.90 -7.02 11.27
CA LYS A 44 4.15 -5.62 10.93
C LYS A 44 5.23 -5.56 9.87
N ALA A 45 5.13 -4.56 9.00
CA ALA A 45 6.17 -4.24 8.04
C ALA A 45 6.19 -2.73 7.77
N ALA A 46 7.28 -2.23 7.22
CA ALA A 46 7.40 -0.85 6.76
C ALA A 46 7.51 -0.81 5.23
N ALA A 47 6.59 -0.11 4.58
CA ALA A 47 6.68 0.17 3.15
C ALA A 47 7.25 1.57 2.92
N PHE A 48 8.32 1.66 2.14
CA PHE A 48 9.06 2.88 1.86
C PHE A 48 8.62 3.47 0.53
N PHE A 49 8.29 4.76 0.55
CA PHE A 49 7.85 5.51 -0.63
C PHE A 49 8.60 6.84 -0.73
N LYS A 50 8.57 7.45 -1.91
CA LYS A 50 8.97 8.84 -2.16
C LYS A 50 7.79 9.61 -2.73
N ASN A 51 7.41 10.72 -2.10
CA ASN A 51 6.40 11.62 -2.65
C ASN A 51 7.07 12.61 -3.61
N PRO A 52 6.85 12.53 -4.94
CA PRO A 52 7.42 13.50 -5.88
C PRO A 52 6.67 14.84 -5.90
N ASN A 53 5.50 14.95 -5.25
CA ASN A 53 4.69 16.17 -5.27
C ASN A 53 5.17 17.17 -4.23
N THR A 54 4.96 18.46 -4.51
CA THR A 54 5.14 19.58 -3.54
C THR A 54 4.14 19.56 -2.40
N ILE A 55 3.21 18.63 -2.42
CA ILE A 55 2.02 18.60 -1.59
C ILE A 55 1.91 17.23 -0.91
N GLY A 56 1.68 17.25 0.40
CA GLY A 56 1.45 16.05 1.21
C GLY A 56 -0.03 15.68 1.33
N GLY A 57 -0.35 14.76 2.22
CA GLY A 57 -1.72 14.33 2.47
C GLY A 57 -1.81 13.32 3.61
N THR A 58 -2.94 12.63 3.72
CA THR A 58 -3.08 11.49 4.63
C THR A 58 -3.53 10.28 3.82
N ILE A 59 -2.82 9.17 3.97
CA ILE A 59 -3.25 7.88 3.41
C ILE A 59 -3.79 7.00 4.52
N SER A 60 -4.80 6.20 4.21
CA SER A 60 -5.26 5.11 5.06
C SER A 60 -5.86 4.00 4.19
N SER A 61 -5.89 2.79 4.73
CA SER A 61 -6.61 1.68 4.11
C SER A 61 -7.05 0.73 5.20
N ASP A 62 -8.32 0.35 5.16
CA ASP A 62 -8.91 -0.48 6.21
C ASP A 62 -8.54 -1.95 5.99
N GLU A 63 -8.84 -2.51 4.81
CA GLU A 63 -8.49 -3.89 4.46
C GLU A 63 -8.14 -4.03 2.97
N ILE A 64 -6.88 -4.34 2.69
CA ILE A 64 -6.40 -4.81 1.40
C ILE A 64 -6.30 -6.33 1.49
N LEU A 65 -7.14 -7.03 0.73
CA LEU A 65 -7.08 -8.48 0.59
C LEU A 65 -5.80 -8.88 -0.14
N VAL A 66 -5.08 -9.85 0.42
CA VAL A 66 -3.88 -10.42 -0.19
C VAL A 66 -4.21 -11.83 -0.67
N PHE A 67 -3.82 -12.10 -1.90
CA PHE A 67 -3.94 -13.41 -2.54
C PHE A 67 -2.57 -13.94 -2.91
N MET A 68 -2.38 -15.25 -2.80
CA MET A 68 -1.20 -15.96 -3.24
C MET A 68 -1.63 -17.04 -4.22
N ASN A 69 -1.12 -16.98 -5.45
CA ASN A 69 -1.51 -17.88 -6.54
C ASN A 69 -3.03 -18.00 -6.74
N GLY A 70 -3.77 -16.91 -6.52
CA GLY A 70 -5.22 -16.84 -6.63
C GLY A 70 -6.00 -17.16 -5.33
N GLU A 71 -5.35 -17.68 -4.29
CA GLU A 71 -6.00 -18.02 -3.03
C GLU A 71 -5.88 -16.90 -2.00
N PRO A 72 -6.97 -16.49 -1.31
CA PRO A 72 -6.92 -15.44 -0.30
C PRO A 72 -6.17 -15.91 0.95
N ILE A 73 -5.12 -15.18 1.32
CA ILE A 73 -4.24 -15.56 2.45
C ILE A 73 -4.45 -14.70 3.69
N GLY A 74 -4.96 -13.48 3.54
CA GLY A 74 -5.11 -12.56 4.66
C GLY A 74 -5.39 -11.13 4.22
N THR A 75 -5.27 -10.22 5.17
CA THR A 75 -5.52 -8.79 4.96
C THR A 75 -4.32 -7.95 5.38
N VAL A 76 -4.13 -6.82 4.71
CA VAL A 76 -3.17 -5.78 5.07
C VAL A 76 -3.92 -4.48 5.29
N SER A 77 -3.65 -3.81 6.40
CA SER A 77 -4.23 -2.52 6.74
C SER A 77 -3.14 -1.47 6.94
N VAL A 78 -3.54 -0.21 6.72
CA VAL A 78 -2.70 0.97 6.86
C VAL A 78 -3.43 1.98 7.73
N ALA A 79 -2.91 2.16 8.95
CA ALA A 79 -3.39 3.21 9.83
C ALA A 79 -3.20 4.60 9.18
N PRO A 80 -4.07 5.58 9.48
CA PRO A 80 -3.94 6.94 8.95
C PRO A 80 -2.52 7.49 9.15
N PHE A 81 -1.84 7.78 8.03
CA PHE A 81 -0.45 8.24 8.02
C PHE A 81 -0.30 9.51 7.20
N LYS A 82 0.40 10.50 7.75
CA LYS A 82 0.67 11.78 7.07
C LYS A 82 1.82 11.61 6.08
N VAL A 83 1.51 11.77 4.79
CA VAL A 83 2.48 11.76 3.70
C VAL A 83 3.16 13.13 3.61
N PRO A 84 4.49 13.24 3.79
CA PRO A 84 5.21 14.50 3.65
C PRO A 84 5.38 14.90 2.17
N ALA A 85 5.59 16.19 1.91
CA ALA A 85 5.83 16.73 0.58
C ALA A 85 7.29 16.53 0.16
N LYS A 86 7.55 16.17 -1.10
CA LYS A 86 8.91 16.00 -1.69
C LYS A 86 9.89 15.08 -0.94
N GLU A 87 9.40 14.27 -0.01
CA GLU A 87 10.22 13.50 0.89
C GLU A 87 10.01 12.00 0.75
N LYS A 88 10.99 11.25 1.28
CA LYS A 88 10.85 9.82 1.53
C LYS A 88 10.05 9.62 2.81
N PHE A 89 9.16 8.65 2.81
CA PHE A 89 8.35 8.31 3.97
C PHE A 89 8.16 6.81 4.08
N LEU A 90 7.85 6.35 5.29
CA LEU A 90 7.53 4.96 5.58
C LEU A 90 6.07 4.86 6.00
N VAL A 91 5.43 3.81 5.53
CA VAL A 91 4.03 3.52 5.80
C VAL A 91 3.98 2.24 6.64
N PRO A 92 3.49 2.29 7.88
CA PRO A 92 3.38 1.10 8.72
C PRO A 92 2.24 0.22 8.17
N LEU A 93 2.61 -1.01 7.79
CA LEU A 93 1.70 -2.04 7.35
C LEU A 93 1.41 -2.98 8.51
N SER A 94 0.15 -3.35 8.68
CA SER A 94 -0.26 -4.43 9.59
C SER A 94 -0.93 -5.53 8.78
N ALA A 95 -0.39 -6.74 8.83
CA ALA A 95 -0.95 -7.89 8.14
C ALA A 95 -1.58 -8.86 9.14
N VAL A 96 -2.74 -9.41 8.80
CA VAL A 96 -3.43 -10.44 9.59
C VAL A 96 -3.66 -11.66 8.69
N ILE A 97 -3.10 -12.80 9.09
CA ILE A 97 -3.17 -14.07 8.37
C ILE A 97 -3.85 -15.09 9.28
N PRO A 98 -5.03 -15.60 8.93
CA PRO A 98 -5.66 -16.68 9.69
C PRO A 98 -4.83 -17.97 9.57
N THR A 99 -4.43 -18.56 10.69
CA THR A 99 -3.59 -19.78 10.70
C THR A 99 -4.31 -20.97 10.07
N LYS A 100 -5.65 -21.04 10.17
CA LYS A 100 -6.47 -22.05 9.51
C LYS A 100 -6.25 -22.08 7.99
N ARG A 101 -6.03 -20.92 7.37
CA ARG A 101 -5.75 -20.82 5.93
C ARG A 101 -4.37 -21.36 5.57
N ILE A 102 -3.40 -21.19 6.48
CA ILE A 102 -2.06 -21.76 6.32
C ILE A 102 -2.10 -23.28 6.47
N LEU A 103 -2.80 -23.77 7.51
CA LEU A 103 -2.84 -25.17 7.94
C LEU A 103 -3.89 -26.03 7.21
N GLU A 104 -4.58 -25.47 6.21
CA GLU A 104 -5.51 -26.23 5.37
C GLU A 104 -4.74 -27.30 4.58
N ASN A 105 -4.84 -28.56 5.03
CA ASN A 105 -4.13 -29.74 4.55
C ASN A 105 -4.53 -30.22 3.13
N ASN A 106 -5.16 -29.38 2.32
CA ASN A 106 -5.44 -29.73 0.93
C ASN A 106 -4.15 -29.55 0.10
N THR A 107 -3.92 -30.38 -0.91
CA THR A 107 -2.81 -30.22 -1.87
C THR A 107 -2.84 -28.87 -2.60
N ASN A 108 -4.00 -28.18 -2.56
CA ASN A 108 -4.22 -26.82 -3.05
C ASN A 108 -4.23 -25.73 -1.97
N GLY A 109 -3.91 -26.05 -0.71
CA GLY A 109 -3.81 -25.05 0.38
C GLY A 109 -2.57 -24.17 0.26
N ILE A 110 -2.44 -23.15 1.13
CA ILE A 110 -1.33 -22.18 1.06
C ILE A 110 0.05 -22.87 1.12
N LEU A 111 0.22 -23.87 2.00
CA LEU A 111 1.49 -24.62 2.10
C LEU A 111 1.78 -25.44 0.83
N GLY A 112 0.78 -26.12 0.27
CA GLY A 112 0.91 -26.82 -1.01
C GLY A 112 1.24 -25.87 -2.16
N GLY A 113 0.60 -24.70 -2.18
CA GLY A 113 0.87 -23.61 -3.11
C GLY A 113 2.30 -23.09 -3.03
N LEU A 114 2.86 -22.93 -1.82
CA LEU A 114 4.25 -22.52 -1.60
C LEU A 114 5.25 -23.56 -2.09
N ILE A 115 5.00 -24.85 -1.83
CA ILE A 115 5.85 -25.95 -2.33
C ILE A 115 5.85 -25.98 -3.86
N ASN A 116 4.67 -25.88 -4.48
CA ASN A 116 4.55 -25.80 -5.94
C ASN A 116 5.24 -24.55 -6.50
N SER A 117 5.12 -23.41 -5.83
CA SER A 117 5.82 -22.18 -6.19
C SER A 117 7.34 -22.30 -6.09
N PHE A 118 7.86 -23.02 -5.09
CA PHE A 118 9.28 -23.32 -4.99
C PHE A 118 9.77 -24.16 -6.18
N LEU A 119 8.99 -25.17 -6.58
CA LEU A 119 9.29 -25.96 -7.79
C LEU A 119 9.25 -25.11 -9.08
N LYS A 120 8.26 -24.21 -9.18
CA LYS A 120 8.09 -23.29 -10.33
C LYS A 120 9.02 -22.07 -10.28
N LYS A 121 9.75 -21.87 -9.17
CA LYS A 121 10.59 -20.70 -8.86
C LYS A 121 9.86 -19.34 -8.96
N SER A 122 8.53 -19.33 -8.84
CA SER A 122 7.76 -18.09 -8.81
C SER A 122 6.51 -18.17 -7.93
N ILE A 123 6.18 -17.05 -7.29
CA ILE A 123 4.97 -16.85 -6.51
C ILE A 123 4.22 -15.65 -7.08
N GLN A 124 2.95 -15.83 -7.40
CA GLN A 124 2.08 -14.71 -7.76
C GLN A 124 1.41 -14.16 -6.49
N VAL A 125 1.61 -12.87 -6.22
CA VAL A 125 0.95 -12.17 -5.11
C VAL A 125 0.04 -11.09 -5.67
N GLN A 126 -1.23 -11.08 -5.27
CA GLN A 126 -2.20 -10.06 -5.68
C GLN A 126 -2.71 -9.29 -4.46
N PHE A 127 -2.75 -7.96 -4.59
CA PHE A 127 -3.33 -7.05 -3.61
C PHE A 127 -4.61 -6.45 -4.18
N LYS A 128 -5.74 -6.64 -3.49
CA LYS A 128 -7.05 -6.12 -3.88
C LYS A 128 -7.71 -5.35 -2.74
N GLY A 129 -8.07 -4.10 -2.96
CA GLY A 129 -8.72 -3.29 -1.94
C GLY A 129 -8.85 -1.83 -2.32
N ASN A 130 -9.08 -0.98 -1.33
CA ASN A 130 -9.28 0.46 -1.52
C ASN A 130 -8.31 1.26 -0.66
N LEU A 131 -7.61 2.21 -1.27
CA LEU A 131 -6.74 3.15 -0.58
C LEU A 131 -7.40 4.51 -0.52
N LYS A 132 -7.61 5.04 0.69
CA LYS A 132 -8.19 6.36 0.92
C LYS A 132 -7.06 7.38 0.99
N TYR A 133 -7.19 8.47 0.24
CA TYR A 133 -6.30 9.61 0.28
C TYR A 133 -7.07 10.86 0.65
N LYS A 134 -6.63 11.56 1.68
CA LYS A 134 -7.24 12.79 2.17
C LYS A 134 -6.29 13.97 2.02
N PHE A 135 -6.80 15.05 1.43
CA PHE A 135 -6.07 16.27 1.16
C PHE A 135 -6.98 17.50 1.26
N PHE A 136 -6.62 18.51 2.08
CA PHE A 136 -7.37 19.77 2.26
C PHE A 136 -8.90 19.58 2.41
N GLY A 137 -9.33 18.59 3.21
CA GLY A 137 -10.75 18.30 3.44
C GLY A 137 -11.41 17.41 2.38
N PHE A 138 -10.82 17.26 1.21
CA PHE A 138 -11.26 16.33 0.17
C PHE A 138 -10.72 14.93 0.44
N SER A 139 -11.56 13.91 0.21
CA SER A 139 -11.17 12.51 0.28
C SER A 139 -11.43 11.85 -1.07
N THR A 140 -10.46 11.06 -1.55
CA THR A 140 -10.60 10.23 -2.74
C THR A 140 -10.22 8.80 -2.42
N THR A 141 -10.89 7.85 -3.07
CA THR A 141 -10.63 6.42 -2.91
C THR A 141 -10.05 5.89 -4.20
N PHE A 142 -8.91 5.23 -4.09
CA PHE A 142 -8.23 4.58 -5.20
C PHE A 142 -8.39 3.06 -5.09
N PRO A 143 -9.02 2.39 -6.06
CA PRO A 143 -9.02 0.95 -6.10
C PRO A 143 -7.59 0.46 -6.36
N VAL A 144 -7.18 -0.54 -5.60
CA VAL A 144 -5.92 -1.26 -5.76
C VAL A 144 -6.28 -2.65 -6.25
N ASP A 145 -5.85 -3.00 -7.45
CA ASP A 145 -5.79 -4.36 -7.94
C ASP A 145 -4.42 -4.55 -8.60
N LYS A 146 -3.48 -5.11 -7.86
CA LYS A 146 -2.08 -5.23 -8.30
C LYS A 146 -1.58 -6.64 -8.11
N ILE A 147 -1.25 -7.28 -9.23
CA ILE A 147 -0.54 -8.56 -9.29
C ILE A 147 0.96 -8.29 -9.40
N THR A 148 1.75 -8.98 -8.59
CA THR A 148 3.21 -8.96 -8.59
C THR A 148 3.71 -10.39 -8.58
N GLU A 149 4.63 -10.72 -9.48
CA GLU A 149 5.30 -12.01 -9.50
C GLU A 149 6.64 -11.88 -8.77
N ILE A 150 6.84 -12.71 -7.74
CA ILE A 150 8.07 -12.80 -6.97
C ILE A 150 8.82 -14.02 -7.49
N LYS A 151 10.01 -13.82 -8.04
CA LYS A 151 10.92 -14.91 -8.41
C LYS A 151 11.66 -15.39 -7.15
N LEU A 152 11.66 -16.70 -6.93
CA LEU A 152 12.32 -17.38 -5.81
C LEU A 152 13.76 -17.77 -6.16
#